data_AF-A0A1E9W282-F1
#
_entry.id   AF-A0A1E9W282-F1
#
_cell.length_a   1.000
_cell.length_b   1.000
_cell.length_c   1.000
_cell.angle_alpha   90.00
_cell.angle_beta   90.00
_cell.angle_gamma   90.00
#
_symmetry.space_group_name_H-M   'P 1'
#
loop_
_entity.id
_entity.type
_entity.pdbx_description
1 polymer ?
#
loop_
_entity_poly.entity_id
_entity_poly.type
_entity_poly.pdbx_seq_one_letter_code
_entity_poly.pdbx_strand_id
1 'polypeptide(L)'
;MKILITAGGTTEKIDQVRAITNHSTGRLGQALADYLAANPDTTIDYVTTKQALKPKRHSNITIYTIESALDLFLQLEELTKKEHYDAIIHSMAVSDFTPAFSFSEEQLAKNLPTSSTQEELDNWFAENEQTDTTVSKISSNTEHLVLVLKKTPKIISYLREWQPKAKIIGFKLLVDVPKESLLAVAKNSLINNKTDFIFANDLTEIHGETHHGYLLSKDGTVEEAQSKSEIAALITEKIRLEESK
;
A
#
# COMPACT_ATOMS: atom_id res chain seq x y z
N MET A 1 24.34 -0.25 -0.67
CA MET A 1 23.02 -0.56 -0.13
C MET A 1 21.97 -0.50 -1.24
N LYS A 2 21.09 -1.48 -1.38
CA LYS A 2 19.99 -1.53 -2.36
C LYS A 2 18.63 -1.51 -1.65
N ILE A 3 17.79 -0.53 -1.99
CA ILE A 3 16.52 -0.28 -1.31
C ILE A 3 15.37 -0.36 -2.31
N LEU A 4 14.28 -1.02 -1.91
CA LEU A 4 13.01 -0.98 -2.61
C LEU A 4 12.07 -0.02 -1.89
N ILE A 5 11.51 0.97 -2.59
CA ILE A 5 10.53 1.91 -2.04
C ILE A 5 9.24 1.82 -2.85
N THR A 6 8.11 1.66 -2.19
CA THR A 6 6.80 1.81 -2.83
C THR A 6 6.14 3.10 -2.36
N ALA A 7 5.57 3.89 -3.27
CA ALA A 7 4.97 5.18 -2.93
C ALA A 7 3.79 5.57 -3.83
N GLY A 8 2.88 6.39 -3.32
CA GLY A 8 1.65 6.78 -4.01
C GLY A 8 0.45 5.98 -3.52
N GLY A 9 -0.63 5.94 -4.30
CA GLY A 9 -1.80 5.11 -4.02
C GLY A 9 -2.28 4.39 -5.27
N THR A 10 -2.72 3.14 -5.09
CA THR A 10 -3.22 2.30 -6.18
C THR A 10 -4.60 2.73 -6.66
N THR A 11 -4.93 2.37 -7.89
CA THR A 11 -6.18 2.65 -8.59
C THR A 11 -6.76 1.35 -9.13
N GLU A 12 -7.98 1.02 -8.71
CA GLU A 12 -8.70 -0.20 -9.10
C GLU A 12 -9.82 0.17 -10.10
N LYS A 13 -9.73 -0.34 -11.33
CA LYS A 13 -10.68 0.00 -12.40
C LYS A 13 -12.06 -0.59 -12.11
N ILE A 14 -13.08 0.25 -12.28
CA ILE A 14 -14.48 -0.16 -12.27
C ILE A 14 -14.92 -0.48 -13.71
N ASP A 15 -14.53 0.36 -14.67
CA ASP A 15 -14.76 0.19 -16.10
C ASP A 15 -13.70 0.97 -16.91
N GLN A 16 -13.95 1.19 -18.20
CA GLN A 16 -13.04 1.91 -19.10
C GLN A 16 -12.82 3.40 -18.75
N VAL A 17 -13.65 3.98 -17.87
CA VAL A 17 -13.64 5.41 -17.53
C VAL A 17 -13.49 5.63 -16.02
N ARG A 18 -14.07 4.76 -15.19
CA ARG A 18 -14.17 4.95 -13.74
C ARG A 18 -13.25 4.01 -12.98
N ALA A 19 -12.76 4.47 -11.83
CA ALA A 19 -11.92 3.69 -10.93
C ALA A 19 -12.09 4.14 -9.47
N ILE A 20 -11.70 3.28 -8.53
CA ILE A 20 -11.53 3.60 -7.10
C ILE A 20 -10.05 3.86 -6.86
N THR A 21 -9.71 4.98 -6.24
CA THR A 21 -8.31 5.41 -6.08
C THR A 21 -7.99 5.75 -4.65
N ASN A 22 -6.89 5.20 -4.13
CA ASN A 22 -6.30 5.70 -2.89
C ASN A 22 -5.58 7.02 -3.14
N HIS A 23 -5.99 8.09 -2.43
CA HIS A 23 -5.57 9.47 -2.71
C HIS A 23 -4.14 9.85 -2.27
N SER A 24 -3.29 8.89 -1.93
CA SER A 24 -1.91 9.20 -1.52
C SER A 24 -1.12 9.83 -2.66
N THR A 25 -0.58 11.02 -2.42
CA THR A 25 0.23 11.79 -3.39
C THR A 25 1.66 11.27 -3.52
N GLY A 26 2.10 10.35 -2.66
CA GLY A 26 3.46 9.82 -2.64
C GLY A 26 4.53 10.77 -2.08
N ARG A 27 4.15 11.93 -1.53
CA ARG A 27 5.09 12.95 -1.03
C ARG A 27 6.10 12.42 -0.01
N LEU A 28 5.67 11.58 0.92
CA LEU A 28 6.58 10.97 1.91
C LEU A 28 7.58 10.03 1.22
N GLY A 29 7.10 9.14 0.35
CA GLY A 29 7.96 8.24 -0.41
C GLY A 29 8.96 8.99 -1.30
N GLN A 30 8.55 10.10 -1.91
CA GLN A 30 9.43 11.01 -2.64
C GLN A 30 10.55 11.56 -1.74
N ALA A 31 10.20 12.09 -0.56
CA ALA A 31 11.17 12.64 0.38
C ALA A 31 12.15 11.56 0.89
N LEU A 32 11.67 10.35 1.17
CA LEU A 32 12.49 9.21 1.53
C LEU A 32 13.51 8.85 0.44
N ALA A 33 13.05 8.76 -0.81
CA ALA A 33 13.91 8.44 -1.95
C ALA A 33 14.97 9.52 -2.19
N ASP A 34 14.59 10.81 -2.17
CA ASP A 34 15.52 11.93 -2.33
C ASP A 34 16.58 11.95 -1.21
N TYR A 35 16.17 11.70 0.04
CA TYR A 35 17.07 11.67 1.19
C TYR A 35 18.09 10.51 1.11
N LEU A 36 17.62 9.31 0.76
CA LEU A 36 18.46 8.12 0.63
C LEU A 36 19.40 8.20 -0.57
N ALA A 37 18.93 8.75 -1.70
CA ALA A 37 19.70 8.89 -2.94
C ALA A 37 20.86 9.89 -2.83
N ALA A 38 20.85 10.77 -1.81
CA ALA A 38 21.96 11.67 -1.52
C ALA A 38 23.27 10.91 -1.19
N ASN A 39 23.18 9.63 -0.78
CA ASN A 39 24.33 8.75 -0.69
C ASN A 39 24.54 8.00 -2.02
N PRO A 40 25.68 8.21 -2.73
CA PRO A 40 25.93 7.58 -4.03
C PRO A 40 26.04 6.05 -3.98
N ASP A 41 26.37 5.47 -2.82
CA ASP A 41 26.47 4.01 -2.63
C ASP A 41 25.11 3.35 -2.36
N THR A 42 24.04 4.15 -2.34
CA THR A 42 22.65 3.68 -2.21
C THR A 42 22.00 3.62 -3.58
N THR A 43 21.45 2.48 -3.96
CA THR A 43 20.63 2.31 -5.17
C THR A 43 19.18 2.04 -4.78
N ILE A 44 18.24 2.61 -5.53
CA ILE A 44 16.82 2.59 -5.19
C ILE A 44 16.00 2.10 -6.38
N ASP A 45 15.23 1.03 -6.17
CA ASP A 45 14.10 0.69 -7.03
C ASP A 45 12.85 1.33 -6.43
N TYR A 46 12.28 2.30 -7.16
CA TYR A 46 11.14 3.11 -6.72
C TYR A 46 9.88 2.74 -7.49
N VAL A 47 8.99 1.98 -6.87
CA VAL A 47 7.71 1.56 -7.44
C VAL A 47 6.63 2.57 -7.07
N THR A 48 5.99 3.18 -8.06
CA THR A 48 5.04 4.27 -7.83
C THR A 48 3.90 4.30 -8.84
N THR A 49 2.93 5.20 -8.64
CA THR A 49 1.81 5.37 -9.57
C THR A 49 1.96 6.62 -10.43
N LYS A 50 1.20 6.69 -11.53
CA LYS A 50 1.33 7.75 -12.53
C LYS A 50 1.13 9.15 -11.92
N GLN A 51 0.15 9.32 -11.05
CA GLN A 51 -0.24 10.58 -10.42
C GLN A 51 0.63 10.96 -9.21
N ALA A 52 1.38 10.02 -8.66
CA ALA A 52 2.24 10.28 -7.51
C ALA A 52 3.43 11.18 -7.87
N LEU A 53 3.84 11.98 -6.89
CA LEU A 53 5.08 12.75 -6.93
C LEU A 53 6.27 11.79 -7.04
N LYS A 54 7.23 12.14 -7.89
CA LYS A 54 8.41 11.33 -8.19
C LYS A 54 9.65 12.01 -7.60
N PRO A 55 10.65 11.24 -7.12
CA PRO A 55 11.90 11.81 -6.65
C PRO A 55 12.59 12.63 -7.75
N LYS A 56 13.54 13.46 -7.34
CA LYS A 56 14.42 14.18 -8.26
C LYS A 56 15.17 13.17 -9.12
N ARG A 57 15.65 13.62 -10.29
CA ARG A 57 16.45 12.75 -11.16
C ARG A 57 17.79 12.48 -10.49
N HIS A 58 18.01 11.22 -10.14
CA HIS A 58 19.29 10.72 -9.69
C HIS A 58 19.67 9.47 -10.51
N SER A 59 20.96 9.26 -10.76
CA SER A 59 21.45 8.10 -11.52
C SER A 59 21.30 6.77 -10.79
N ASN A 60 21.12 6.82 -9.47
CA ASN A 60 20.96 5.68 -8.58
C ASN A 60 19.49 5.36 -8.23
N ILE A 61 18.51 5.99 -8.90
CA ILE A 61 17.07 5.68 -8.75
C ILE A 61 16.52 5.13 -10.06
N THR A 62 15.95 3.93 -10.02
CA THR A 62 15.15 3.34 -11.10
C THR A 62 13.67 3.42 -10.73
N ILE A 63 12.84 3.97 -11.63
CA ILE A 63 11.40 4.15 -11.35
C ILE A 63 10.58 3.12 -12.13
N TYR A 64 9.69 2.41 -11.43
CA TYR A 64 8.69 1.50 -12.00
C TYR A 64 7.31 2.09 -11.77
N THR A 65 6.48 2.17 -12.82
CA THR A 65 5.13 2.74 -12.71
C THR A 65 4.08 1.64 -12.79
N ILE A 66 3.23 1.57 -11.77
CA ILE A 66 2.11 0.62 -11.65
C ILE A 66 0.79 1.37 -11.51
N GLU A 67 -0.34 0.67 -11.65
CA GLU A 67 -1.68 1.25 -11.50
C GLU A 67 -2.43 0.63 -10.31
N SER A 68 -2.59 -0.68 -10.28
CA SER A 68 -3.42 -1.42 -9.33
C SER A 68 -2.62 -2.15 -8.23
N ALA A 69 -3.32 -2.67 -7.21
CA ALA A 69 -2.74 -3.57 -6.22
C ALA A 69 -2.19 -4.86 -6.85
N LEU A 70 -2.82 -5.38 -7.91
CA LEU A 70 -2.30 -6.54 -8.65
C LEU A 70 -0.99 -6.21 -9.37
N ASP A 71 -0.91 -5.06 -10.05
CA ASP A 71 0.33 -4.61 -10.70
C ASP A 71 1.46 -4.46 -9.69
N LEU A 72 1.16 -3.89 -8.51
CA LEU A 72 2.12 -3.80 -7.43
C LEU A 72 2.60 -5.20 -7.01
N PHE A 73 1.69 -6.15 -6.79
CA PHE A 73 2.05 -7.51 -6.40
C PHE A 73 3.01 -8.14 -7.42
N LEU A 74 2.65 -8.10 -8.71
CA LEU A 74 3.46 -8.68 -9.78
C LEU A 74 4.83 -7.99 -9.90
N GLN A 75 4.86 -6.66 -9.82
CA GLN A 75 6.10 -5.90 -9.91
C GLN A 75 7.04 -6.20 -8.74
N LEU A 76 6.51 -6.28 -7.51
CA LEU A 76 7.33 -6.61 -6.35
C LEU A 76 7.79 -8.06 -6.37
N GLU A 77 6.94 -8.99 -6.78
CA GLU A 77 7.32 -10.40 -6.92
C GLU A 77 8.46 -10.55 -7.95
N GLU A 78 8.37 -9.87 -9.09
CA GLU A 78 9.41 -9.88 -10.12
C GLU A 78 10.73 -9.31 -9.61
N LEU A 79 10.68 -8.13 -8.99
CA LEU A 79 11.88 -7.45 -8.47
C LEU A 79 12.57 -8.27 -7.38
N THR A 80 11.79 -8.80 -6.44
CA THR A 80 12.31 -9.59 -5.32
C THR A 80 12.78 -10.99 -5.71
N LYS A 81 12.35 -11.53 -6.86
CA LYS A 81 12.94 -12.76 -7.42
C LYS A 81 14.30 -12.51 -8.08
N LYS A 82 14.50 -11.33 -8.67
CA LYS A 82 15.73 -10.99 -9.43
C LYS A 82 16.83 -10.44 -8.54
N GLU A 83 16.47 -9.75 -7.48
CA GLU A 83 17.38 -8.91 -6.71
C GLU A 83 17.26 -9.19 -5.21
N HIS A 84 18.34 -8.97 -4.48
CA HIS A 84 18.30 -8.90 -3.02
C HIS A 84 18.27 -7.43 -2.58
N TYR A 85 17.40 -7.12 -1.62
CA TYR A 85 17.28 -5.79 -1.03
C TYR A 85 17.79 -5.79 0.40
N ASP A 86 18.55 -4.76 0.76
CA ASP A 86 18.97 -4.52 2.14
C ASP A 86 17.79 -3.98 2.96
N ALA A 87 16.93 -3.17 2.33
CA ALA A 87 15.71 -2.66 2.94
C ALA A 87 14.56 -2.51 1.95
N ILE A 88 13.33 -2.66 2.47
CA ILE A 88 12.08 -2.41 1.77
C ILE A 88 11.26 -1.40 2.57
N ILE A 89 10.94 -0.27 1.96
CA ILE A 89 10.13 0.80 2.55
C ILE A 89 8.77 0.83 1.84
N HIS A 90 7.77 0.19 2.46
CA HIS A 90 6.45 0.01 1.88
C HIS A 90 5.48 1.13 2.28
N SER A 91 5.66 2.33 1.70
CA SER A 91 4.88 3.54 2.01
C SER A 91 3.67 3.79 1.10
N MET A 92 3.37 2.87 0.18
CA MET A 92 2.26 3.02 -0.76
C MET A 92 0.92 2.77 -0.06
N ALA A 93 -0.10 3.58 -0.38
CA ALA A 93 -1.47 3.32 0.01
C ALA A 93 -2.09 2.29 -0.95
N VAL A 94 -1.97 1.01 -0.60
CA VAL A 94 -2.51 -0.12 -1.39
C VAL A 94 -3.99 -0.29 -1.08
N SER A 95 -4.81 -0.48 -2.12
CA SER A 95 -6.25 -0.74 -1.99
C SER A 95 -6.45 -2.09 -1.32
N ASP A 96 -7.26 -2.15 -0.25
CA ASP A 96 -7.63 -3.42 0.42
C ASP A 96 -8.67 -4.23 -0.38
N PHE A 97 -9.36 -3.56 -1.31
CA PHE A 97 -10.41 -4.12 -2.14
C PHE A 97 -10.28 -3.65 -3.59
N THR A 98 -10.75 -4.48 -4.52
CA THR A 98 -10.80 -4.21 -5.96
C THR A 98 -12.20 -4.58 -6.50
N PRO A 99 -12.73 -3.87 -7.51
CA PRO A 99 -13.98 -4.24 -8.16
C PRO A 99 -14.00 -5.70 -8.62
N ALA A 100 -15.06 -6.42 -8.23
CA ALA A 100 -15.33 -7.78 -8.70
C ALA A 100 -16.36 -7.76 -9.83
N PHE A 101 -17.52 -7.14 -9.58
CA PHE A 101 -18.61 -7.00 -10.55
C PHE A 101 -19.56 -5.89 -10.12
N SER A 102 -20.53 -5.55 -10.97
CA SER A 102 -21.50 -4.47 -10.72
C SER A 102 -22.90 -4.80 -11.22
N PHE A 103 -23.92 -4.19 -10.62
CA PHE A 103 -25.32 -4.34 -10.99
C PHE A 103 -26.05 -3.00 -11.09
N SER A 104 -27.02 -2.93 -11.99
CA SER A 104 -28.18 -2.03 -11.84
C SER A 104 -29.10 -2.49 -10.70
N GLU A 105 -30.02 -1.63 -10.25
CA GLU A 105 -30.97 -2.05 -9.20
C GLU A 105 -31.86 -3.20 -9.66
N GLU A 106 -32.26 -3.25 -10.94
CA GLU A 106 -33.10 -4.33 -11.48
C GLU A 106 -32.35 -5.65 -11.55
N GLN A 107 -31.05 -5.60 -11.86
CA GLN A 107 -30.20 -6.79 -11.82
C GLN A 107 -30.00 -7.26 -10.38
N LEU A 108 -29.79 -6.35 -9.43
CA LEU A 108 -29.65 -6.72 -8.03
C LEU A 108 -30.93 -7.43 -7.54
N ALA A 109 -32.10 -6.85 -7.76
CA ALA A 109 -33.39 -7.41 -7.32
C ALA A 109 -33.67 -8.81 -7.90
N LYS A 110 -33.18 -9.11 -9.10
CA LYS A 110 -33.34 -10.43 -9.75
C LYS A 110 -32.30 -11.44 -9.29
N ASN A 111 -31.09 -11.01 -8.98
CA ASN A 111 -29.97 -11.90 -8.70
C ASN A 111 -29.76 -12.15 -7.20
N LEU A 112 -30.42 -11.42 -6.28
CA LEU A 112 -30.20 -11.65 -4.85
C LEU A 112 -30.52 -13.10 -4.44
N PRO A 113 -29.62 -13.78 -3.70
CA PRO A 113 -29.91 -15.11 -3.20
C PRO A 113 -31.09 -15.06 -2.22
N THR A 114 -32.08 -15.93 -2.44
CA THR A 114 -33.31 -16.02 -1.61
C THR A 114 -33.08 -16.68 -0.24
N SER A 115 -31.96 -17.37 -0.08
CA SER A 115 -31.58 -18.08 1.15
C SER A 115 -30.29 -17.50 1.71
N SER A 116 -30.16 -17.46 3.03
CA SER A 116 -29.20 -16.61 3.76
C SER A 116 -28.06 -17.39 4.44
N THR A 117 -27.72 -18.59 3.97
CA THR A 117 -26.54 -19.29 4.51
C THR A 117 -25.25 -18.69 3.97
N GLN A 118 -24.16 -18.78 4.74
CA GLN A 118 -22.85 -18.27 4.31
C GLN A 118 -22.35 -18.99 3.04
N GLU A 119 -22.58 -20.30 2.93
CA GLU A 119 -22.17 -21.10 1.78
C GLU A 119 -22.91 -20.68 0.49
N GLU A 120 -24.22 -20.43 0.57
CA GLU A 120 -24.99 -19.92 -0.57
C GLU A 120 -24.54 -18.52 -0.99
N LEU A 121 -24.20 -17.64 -0.03
CA LEU A 121 -23.65 -16.31 -0.33
C LEU A 121 -22.28 -16.41 -1.00
N ASP A 122 -21.39 -17.27 -0.51
CA ASP A 122 -20.05 -17.46 -1.07
C ASP A 122 -20.13 -18.01 -2.51
N ASN A 123 -21.00 -19.00 -2.74
CA ASN A 123 -21.27 -19.53 -4.08
C ASN A 123 -21.84 -18.45 -5.01
N TRP A 124 -22.76 -17.63 -4.52
CA TRP A 124 -23.33 -16.53 -5.30
C TRP A 124 -22.27 -15.50 -5.72
N PHE A 125 -21.37 -15.10 -4.81
CA PHE A 125 -20.25 -14.21 -5.18
C PHE A 125 -19.36 -14.85 -6.25
N ALA A 126 -19.02 -16.13 -6.09
CA ALA A 126 -18.15 -16.85 -7.02
C ALA A 126 -18.76 -16.99 -8.43
N GLU A 127 -20.06 -17.26 -8.53
CA GLU A 127 -20.78 -17.36 -9.81
C GLU A 127 -20.81 -16.01 -10.55
N ASN A 128 -21.11 -14.92 -9.83
CA ASN A 128 -21.21 -13.58 -10.44
C ASN A 128 -19.85 -12.97 -10.80
N GLU A 129 -18.78 -13.34 -10.10
CA GLU A 129 -17.42 -12.92 -10.45
C GLU A 129 -16.93 -13.56 -11.76
N GLN A 130 -17.42 -14.76 -12.11
CA GLN A 130 -17.09 -15.43 -13.37
C GLN A 130 -17.89 -14.88 -14.57
N THR A 131 -19.07 -14.31 -14.33
CA THR A 131 -19.82 -13.62 -15.37
C THR A 131 -19.17 -12.29 -15.67
N ASP A 132 -18.38 -12.27 -16.74
CA ASP A 132 -17.49 -11.21 -17.22
C ASP A 132 -18.21 -9.86 -17.53
N THR A 133 -18.79 -9.25 -16.51
CA THR A 133 -19.42 -7.92 -16.54
C THR A 133 -18.40 -6.81 -16.29
N THR A 134 -17.13 -7.16 -16.12
CA THR A 134 -16.05 -6.25 -15.68
C THR A 134 -15.66 -5.18 -16.71
N VAL A 135 -16.21 -5.21 -17.94
CA VAL A 135 -15.81 -4.25 -18.98
C VAL A 135 -16.96 -3.75 -19.86
N SER A 136 -18.20 -4.24 -19.68
CA SER A 136 -19.32 -3.69 -20.43
C SER A 136 -19.73 -2.34 -19.83
N LYS A 137 -19.73 -1.29 -20.65
CA LYS A 137 -20.16 0.07 -20.28
C LYS A 137 -21.42 0.01 -19.40
N ILE A 138 -21.29 0.45 -18.16
CA ILE A 138 -22.42 0.51 -17.24
C ILE A 138 -23.41 1.55 -17.79
N SER A 139 -24.65 1.12 -18.03
CA SER A 139 -25.69 1.98 -18.56
C SER A 139 -26.05 3.07 -17.54
N SER A 140 -26.25 4.31 -18.01
CA SER A 140 -26.71 5.43 -17.20
C SER A 140 -28.22 5.44 -16.97
N ASN A 141 -28.94 4.42 -17.43
CA ASN A 141 -30.41 4.32 -17.32
C ASN A 141 -30.87 3.66 -16.01
N THR A 142 -29.99 3.52 -15.03
CA THR A 142 -30.31 3.03 -13.67
C THR A 142 -30.09 4.17 -12.68
N GLU A 143 -31.01 4.34 -11.73
CA GLU A 143 -30.87 5.34 -10.67
C GLU A 143 -29.75 4.96 -9.68
N HIS A 144 -29.58 3.67 -9.44
CA HIS A 144 -28.57 3.14 -8.53
C HIS A 144 -27.60 2.20 -9.24
N LEU A 145 -26.30 2.38 -8.97
CA LEU A 145 -25.26 1.44 -9.35
C LEU A 145 -24.74 0.75 -8.09
N VAL A 146 -24.78 -0.58 -8.09
CA VAL A 146 -24.29 -1.42 -7.00
C VAL A 146 -22.96 -1.99 -7.43
N LEU A 147 -21.90 -1.73 -6.66
CA LEU A 147 -20.56 -2.22 -6.93
C LEU A 147 -20.16 -3.22 -5.85
N VAL A 148 -19.83 -4.44 -6.26
CA VAL A 148 -19.30 -5.47 -5.37
C VAL A 148 -17.78 -5.47 -5.47
N LEU A 149 -17.11 -5.41 -4.33
CA LEU A 149 -15.66 -5.42 -4.23
C LEU A 149 -15.20 -6.72 -3.57
N LYS A 150 -14.06 -7.25 -4.05
CA LYS A 150 -13.35 -8.37 -3.43
C LYS A 150 -12.03 -7.92 -2.83
N LYS A 151 -11.51 -8.65 -1.85
CA LYS A 151 -10.23 -8.32 -1.21
C LYS A 151 -9.07 -8.45 -2.19
N THR A 152 -8.11 -7.54 -2.09
CA THR A 152 -6.83 -7.66 -2.78
C THR A 152 -5.87 -8.54 -1.97
N PRO A 153 -4.82 -9.10 -2.61
CA PRO A 153 -3.75 -9.75 -1.88
C PRO A 153 -3.06 -8.76 -0.93
N LYS A 154 -2.84 -9.15 0.33
CA LYS A 154 -2.15 -8.31 1.31
C LYS A 154 -0.63 -8.33 1.08
N ILE A 155 -0.15 -7.51 0.14
CA ILE A 155 1.23 -7.56 -0.39
C ILE A 155 2.30 -7.54 0.70
N ILE A 156 2.15 -6.69 1.73
CA ILE A 156 3.12 -6.56 2.82
C ILE A 156 3.42 -7.89 3.54
N SER A 157 2.46 -8.83 3.61
CA SER A 157 2.70 -10.12 4.28
C SER A 157 3.60 -11.07 3.49
N TYR A 158 3.78 -10.84 2.18
CA TYR A 158 4.66 -11.63 1.33
C TYR A 158 6.12 -11.15 1.38
N LEU A 159 6.36 -9.89 1.74
CA LEU A 159 7.70 -9.28 1.66
C LEU A 159 8.75 -10.03 2.48
N ARG A 160 8.38 -10.52 3.68
CA ARG A 160 9.32 -11.31 4.52
C ARG A 160 9.65 -12.66 3.90
N GLU A 161 8.70 -13.28 3.20
CA GLU A 161 8.95 -14.55 2.50
C GLU A 161 9.85 -14.33 1.30
N TRP A 162 9.57 -13.31 0.49
CA TRP A 162 10.35 -12.98 -0.70
C TRP A 162 11.75 -12.46 -0.39
N GLN A 163 11.90 -11.72 0.71
CA GLN A 163 13.17 -11.11 1.13
C GLN A 163 13.42 -11.36 2.63
N PRO A 164 13.81 -12.60 3.03
CA PRO A 164 13.94 -12.98 4.43
C PRO A 164 14.92 -12.14 5.25
N LYS A 165 15.95 -11.59 4.59
CA LYS A 165 17.03 -10.82 5.22
C LYS A 165 16.83 -9.30 5.15
N ALA A 166 15.94 -8.81 4.28
CA ALA A 166 15.73 -7.38 4.14
C ALA A 166 15.15 -6.78 5.43
N LYS A 167 15.54 -5.54 5.74
CA LYS A 167 14.83 -4.73 6.73
C LYS A 167 13.53 -4.23 6.14
N ILE A 168 12.40 -4.59 6.73
CA ILE A 168 11.09 -4.22 6.19
C ILE A 168 10.44 -3.14 7.07
N ILE A 169 10.14 -2.00 6.45
CA ILE A 169 9.47 -0.87 7.05
C ILE A 169 8.08 -0.75 6.42
N GLY A 170 7.03 -0.99 7.22
CA GLY A 170 5.65 -0.74 6.83
C GLY A 170 5.12 0.59 7.37
N PHE A 171 3.98 1.01 6.85
CA PHE A 171 3.29 2.22 7.30
C PHE A 171 1.86 1.89 7.75
N LYS A 172 1.36 2.62 8.75
CA LYS A 172 -0.03 2.52 9.18
C LYS A 172 -0.61 3.90 9.42
N LEU A 173 -1.56 4.27 8.55
CA LEU A 173 -2.35 5.49 8.68
C LEU A 173 -3.69 5.15 9.34
N LEU A 174 -4.05 5.91 10.37
CA LEU A 174 -5.40 5.93 10.96
C LEU A 174 -5.96 7.36 10.92
N VAL A 175 -7.18 7.57 11.38
CA VAL A 175 -7.85 8.86 11.36
C VAL A 175 -8.52 9.11 12.70
N ASP A 176 -8.13 10.21 13.35
CA ASP A 176 -8.72 10.70 14.60
C ASP A 176 -8.74 9.63 15.71
N VAL A 177 -7.59 9.01 15.97
CA VAL A 177 -7.43 8.01 17.03
C VAL A 177 -6.41 8.41 18.10
N PRO A 178 -6.60 8.00 19.36
CA PRO A 178 -5.59 8.18 20.40
C PRO A 178 -4.28 7.45 20.07
N LYS A 179 -3.17 7.97 20.60
CA LYS A 179 -1.83 7.41 20.45
C LYS A 179 -1.75 5.93 20.82
N GLU A 180 -2.41 5.52 21.91
CA GLU A 180 -2.41 4.12 22.38
C GLU A 180 -3.05 3.18 21.36
N SER A 181 -4.16 3.61 20.75
CA SER A 181 -4.84 2.85 19.69
C SER A 181 -3.99 2.77 18.43
N LEU A 182 -3.35 3.88 18.04
CA LEU A 182 -2.44 3.93 16.90
C LEU A 182 -1.26 2.95 17.07
N LEU A 183 -0.61 2.97 18.24
CA LEU A 183 0.50 2.07 18.55
C LEU A 183 0.06 0.61 18.67
N ALA A 184 -1.15 0.34 19.19
CA ALA A 184 -1.69 -1.02 19.26
C ALA A 184 -1.91 -1.62 17.86
N VAL A 185 -2.49 -0.84 16.93
CA VAL A 185 -2.66 -1.27 15.54
C VAL A 185 -1.31 -1.45 14.85
N ALA A 186 -0.36 -0.55 15.09
CA ALA A 186 1.00 -0.66 14.57
C ALA A 186 1.69 -1.94 15.04
N LYS A 187 1.59 -2.27 16.33
CA LYS A 187 2.15 -3.49 16.92
C LYS A 187 1.55 -4.76 16.29
N ASN A 188 0.23 -4.79 16.12
CA ASN A 188 -0.44 -5.91 15.47
C ASN A 188 0.00 -6.05 14.00
N SER A 189 0.16 -4.93 13.29
CA SER A 189 0.67 -4.93 11.91
C SER A 189 2.10 -5.47 11.84
N LEU A 190 2.97 -5.06 12.78
CA LEU A 190 4.36 -5.49 12.86
C LEU A 190 4.46 -7.02 13.02
N ILE A 191 3.71 -7.58 13.97
CA ILE A 191 3.70 -9.02 14.25
C ILE A 191 3.12 -9.80 13.07
N ASN A 192 1.95 -9.39 12.57
CA ASN A 192 1.23 -10.14 11.53
C ASN A 192 1.98 -10.16 10.19
N ASN A 193 2.72 -9.08 9.88
CA ASN A 193 3.44 -8.96 8.62
C ASN A 193 4.95 -9.27 8.76
N LYS A 194 5.43 -9.60 9.96
CA LYS A 194 6.85 -9.91 10.24
C LYS A 194 7.81 -8.82 9.76
N THR A 195 7.40 -7.56 9.92
CA THR A 195 8.22 -6.38 9.58
C THR A 195 9.17 -6.04 10.72
N ASP A 196 10.24 -5.31 10.42
CA ASP A 196 11.17 -4.84 11.45
C ASP A 196 10.68 -3.55 12.11
N PHE A 197 10.02 -2.70 11.32
CA PHE A 197 9.46 -1.44 11.78
C PHE A 197 8.08 -1.17 11.18
N ILE A 198 7.24 -0.45 11.94
CA ILE A 198 6.03 0.18 11.44
C ILE A 198 6.06 1.66 11.81
N PHE A 199 5.97 2.54 10.81
CA PHE A 199 5.70 3.95 11.04
C PHE A 199 4.19 4.16 11.12
N ALA A 200 3.70 4.59 12.27
CA ALA A 200 2.30 4.79 12.56
C ALA A 200 1.99 6.29 12.67
N ASN A 201 0.97 6.75 11.95
CA ASN A 201 0.61 8.15 11.92
C ASN A 201 -0.91 8.34 11.80
N ASP A 202 -1.40 9.48 12.29
CA ASP A 202 -2.79 9.88 12.18
C ASP A 202 -2.95 10.93 11.08
N LEU A 203 -3.98 10.80 10.24
CA LEU A 203 -4.24 11.72 9.13
C LEU A 203 -4.49 13.16 9.61
N THR A 204 -5.09 13.34 10.78
CA THR A 204 -5.42 14.67 11.34
C THR A 204 -4.17 15.45 11.74
N GLU A 205 -3.05 14.77 11.94
CA GLU A 205 -1.76 15.35 12.33
C GLU A 205 -0.82 15.61 11.13
N ILE A 206 -1.37 15.55 9.90
CA ILE A 206 -0.62 15.77 8.65
C ILE A 206 -1.17 17.00 7.93
N HIS A 207 -0.39 18.07 7.90
CA HIS A 207 -0.78 19.32 7.25
C HIS A 207 0.46 20.10 6.78
N GLY A 208 0.46 20.51 5.51
CA GLY A 208 1.61 21.17 4.90
C GLY A 208 2.90 20.33 5.04
N GLU A 209 3.89 20.90 5.72
CA GLU A 209 5.17 20.25 6.00
C GLU A 209 5.14 19.38 7.26
N THR A 210 4.19 19.60 8.17
CA THR A 210 3.98 18.77 9.36
C THR A 210 3.56 17.36 8.95
N HIS A 211 4.20 16.37 9.55
CA HIS A 211 3.83 14.97 9.43
C HIS A 211 4.28 14.28 10.71
N HIS A 212 3.40 14.28 11.70
CA HIS A 212 3.67 13.62 12.96
C HIS A 212 3.44 12.11 12.87
N GLY A 213 4.24 11.35 13.62
CA GLY A 213 4.02 9.92 13.80
C GLY A 213 5.12 9.25 14.61
N TYR A 214 4.97 7.94 14.74
CA TYR A 214 5.77 7.09 15.60
C TYR A 214 6.37 5.92 14.83
N LEU A 215 7.68 5.75 14.87
CA LEU A 215 8.36 4.55 14.39
C LEU A 215 8.42 3.52 15.51
N LEU A 216 7.64 2.45 15.36
CA LEU A 216 7.65 1.30 16.28
C LEU A 216 8.60 0.22 15.76
N SER A 217 9.50 -0.23 16.63
CA SER A 217 10.47 -1.30 16.39
C SER A 217 10.01 -2.65 16.94
N LYS A 218 10.56 -3.75 16.43
CA LYS A 218 10.24 -5.12 16.87
C LYS A 218 10.50 -5.40 18.36
N ASP A 219 11.46 -4.70 18.95
CA ASP A 219 11.80 -4.80 20.38
C ASP A 219 10.87 -3.98 21.28
N GLY A 220 9.93 -3.24 20.70
CA GLY A 220 9.00 -2.36 21.40
C GLY A 220 9.48 -0.92 21.55
N THR A 221 10.67 -0.58 21.05
CA THR A 221 11.16 0.80 21.03
C THR A 221 10.27 1.67 20.14
N VAL A 222 9.90 2.85 20.65
CA VAL A 222 9.08 3.83 19.93
C VAL A 222 9.84 5.14 19.84
N GLU A 223 9.98 5.64 18.61
CA GLU A 223 10.62 6.92 18.32
C GLU A 223 9.65 7.81 17.56
N GLU A 224 9.79 9.13 17.70
CA GLU A 224 8.82 10.12 17.22
C GLU A 224 9.46 11.01 16.16
N ALA A 225 8.67 11.40 15.16
CA ALA A 225 9.06 12.35 14.13
C ALA A 225 7.91 13.33 13.86
N GLN A 226 8.24 14.60 13.57
CA GLN A 226 7.28 15.68 13.39
C GLN A 226 7.16 16.15 11.93
N SER A 227 8.09 15.74 11.06
CA SER A 227 8.17 16.18 9.67
C SER A 227 8.61 15.05 8.74
N LYS A 228 8.32 15.18 7.44
CA LYS A 228 8.73 14.19 6.42
C LYS A 228 10.25 14.02 6.35
N SER A 229 10.99 15.10 6.58
CA SER A 229 12.45 15.08 6.65
C SER A 229 12.96 14.32 7.89
N GLU A 230 12.34 14.53 9.06
CA GLU A 230 12.66 13.75 10.26
C GLU A 230 12.31 12.27 10.10
N ILE A 231 11.17 11.96 9.49
CA ILE A 231 10.79 10.57 9.17
C ILE A 231 11.86 9.93 8.26
N ALA A 232 12.30 10.64 7.22
CA ALA A 232 13.32 10.14 6.31
C ALA A 232 14.67 9.93 7.01
N ALA A 233 15.09 10.87 7.86
CA ALA A 233 16.31 10.74 8.65
C ALA A 233 16.25 9.54 9.61
N LEU A 234 15.15 9.42 10.37
CA LEU A 234 14.91 8.35 11.34
C LEU A 234 14.93 6.97 10.68
N ILE A 235 14.18 6.79 9.59
CA ILE A 235 14.16 5.51 8.84
C ILE A 235 15.54 5.18 8.27
N THR A 236 16.25 6.17 7.72
CA THR A 236 17.60 5.96 7.17
C THR A 236 18.58 5.49 8.23
N GLU A 237 18.52 6.07 9.43
CA GLU A 237 19.33 5.65 10.57
C GLU A 237 19.08 4.17 10.92
N LYS A 238 17.81 3.75 11.01
CA LYS A 238 17.45 2.36 11.35
C LYS A 238 17.87 1.35 10.30
N ILE A 239 17.86 1.75 9.03
CA ILE A 239 18.35 0.88 7.96
C ILE A 239 19.86 0.66 8.08
N ARG A 240 20.64 1.72 8.40
CA ARG A 240 22.13 1.66 8.45
C ARG A 240 22.71 1.04 9.72
N LEU A 241 22.08 1.20 10.89
CA LEU A 241 22.68 0.86 12.19
C LEU A 241 23.01 -0.63 12.45
N GLU A 242 22.68 -1.57 11.57
CA GLU A 242 23.05 -2.99 11.73
C GLU A 242 24.06 -3.50 10.69
N GLU A 243 24.54 -2.66 9.77
CA GLU A 243 25.69 -3.03 8.91
C GLU A 243 27.02 -3.09 9.71
N SER A 244 27.00 -2.61 10.97
CA SER A 244 28.18 -2.41 11.82
C SER A 244 28.46 -3.52 12.85
N LYS A 245 27.85 -4.71 12.73
CA LYS A 245 28.08 -5.84 13.66
C LYS A 245 28.50 -7.12 12.95
#